data_AF-D2UX06-F1
#
_entry.id   AF-D2UX06-F1
#
_cell.length_a   1.000
_cell.length_b   1.000
_cell.length_c   1.000
_cell.angle_alpha   90.00
_cell.angle_beta   90.00
_cell.angle_gamma   90.00
#
_symmetry.space_group_name_H-M   'P 1'
#
loop_
_entity.id
_entity.type
_entity.pdbx_description
1 polymer ?
#
loop_
_entity_poly.entity_id
_entity_poly.type
_entity_poly.pdbx_seq_one_letter_code
_entity_poly.pdbx_strand_id
1 'polypeptide(L)'
;MNQMFTFHHFESRTHHVFAVRYPNHFLFEFKGVSRKEKEILIDVSVSTSLKASDIQSIFDSNNVNIEKLEEKTDISTSVYTLKQKLPKSADAQLIKQGIGLLPDSEDRVFLLYCEKKVDILKPSSANSFAFFASPKPKKPQLESTQQTQDASTDNQSTRDADE
;
A
#
# COMPACT_ATOMS: atom_id res chain seq x y z
N MET A 1 -22.80 -20.02 -1.25
CA MET A 1 -21.81 -20.07 -2.33
C MET A 1 -20.47 -20.40 -1.69
N ASN A 2 -19.92 -21.60 -1.93
CA ASN A 2 -18.56 -21.91 -1.52
C ASN A 2 -17.62 -21.16 -2.47
N GLN A 3 -17.14 -19.99 -2.06
CA GLN A 3 -16.09 -19.30 -2.80
C GLN A 3 -14.80 -20.09 -2.61
N MET A 4 -14.32 -20.70 -3.69
CA MET A 4 -13.09 -21.50 -3.73
C MET A 4 -11.85 -20.67 -3.35
N PHE A 5 -11.96 -19.34 -3.40
CA PHE A 5 -10.92 -18.39 -2.99
C PHE A 5 -11.52 -17.30 -2.09
N THR A 6 -11.47 -17.52 -0.79
CA THR A 6 -11.91 -16.53 0.21
C THR A 6 -10.72 -16.04 1.02
N PHE A 7 -10.69 -14.74 1.28
CA PHE A 7 -9.77 -14.16 2.24
C PHE A 7 -10.20 -14.50 3.66
N HIS A 8 -9.33 -15.22 4.36
CA HIS A 8 -9.41 -15.35 5.81
C HIS A 8 -8.62 -14.21 6.44
N HIS A 9 -9.30 -13.42 7.26
CA HIS A 9 -8.68 -12.30 7.96
C HIS A 9 -8.40 -12.69 9.41
N PHE A 10 -7.14 -12.61 9.79
CA PHE A 10 -6.67 -12.76 11.17
C PHE A 10 -6.07 -11.45 11.64
N GLU A 11 -6.09 -11.24 12.96
CA GLU A 11 -5.62 -10.00 13.57
C GLU A 11 -4.86 -10.31 14.86
N SER A 12 -3.69 -9.70 15.00
CA SER A 12 -2.96 -9.66 16.26
C SER A 12 -3.02 -8.24 16.84
N ARG A 13 -2.36 -7.98 17.98
CA ARG A 13 -2.28 -6.62 18.53
C ARG A 13 -1.64 -5.63 17.55
N THR A 14 -0.68 -6.08 16.74
CA THR A 14 0.18 -5.21 15.92
C THR A 14 0.03 -5.43 14.42
N HIS A 15 -0.65 -6.49 13.98
CA HIS A 15 -0.72 -6.86 12.56
C HIS A 15 -2.13 -7.27 12.13
N HIS A 16 -2.42 -7.04 10.85
CA HIS A 16 -3.47 -7.74 10.12
C HIS A 16 -2.83 -8.78 9.19
N VAL A 17 -3.44 -9.95 9.11
CA VAL A 17 -2.97 -11.07 8.25
C VAL A 17 -4.15 -11.52 7.39
N PHE A 18 -3.96 -11.52 6.08
CA PHE A 18 -4.90 -12.03 5.09
C PHE A 18 -4.35 -13.31 4.51
N ALA A 19 -5.11 -14.38 4.59
CA ALA A 19 -4.72 -15.70 4.09
C ALA A 19 -5.71 -16.19 3.03
N VAL A 20 -5.21 -16.76 1.96
CA VAL A 20 -6.02 -17.48 0.96
C VAL A 20 -5.46 -18.89 0.84
N ARG A 21 -6.29 -19.89 1.09
CA ARG A 21 -5.98 -21.30 0.85
C ARG A 21 -6.26 -21.61 -0.62
N TYR A 22 -5.37 -22.34 -1.28
CA TYR A 22 -5.52 -22.68 -2.69
C TYR A 22 -4.85 -24.02 -3.07
N PRO A 23 -5.42 -24.75 -4.06
CA PRO A 23 -4.78 -25.95 -4.62
C PRO A 23 -3.46 -25.65 -5.34
N ASN A 24 -2.58 -26.65 -5.47
CA ASN A 24 -1.24 -26.50 -6.05
C ASN A 24 -1.16 -25.98 -7.51
N HIS A 25 -2.22 -26.09 -8.31
CA HIS A 25 -2.27 -25.65 -9.71
C HIS A 25 -2.65 -24.17 -9.90
N PHE A 26 -2.86 -23.44 -8.81
CA PHE A 26 -3.01 -21.98 -8.84
C PHE A 26 -1.68 -21.30 -8.46
N LEU A 27 -1.42 -20.15 -9.06
CA LEU A 27 -0.27 -19.30 -8.75
C LEU A 27 -0.78 -17.92 -8.36
N PHE A 28 -0.33 -17.42 -7.20
CA PHE A 28 -0.75 -16.13 -6.64
C PHE A 28 0.38 -15.13 -6.75
N GLU A 29 0.10 -13.96 -7.30
CA GLU A 29 1.03 -12.84 -7.44
C GLU A 29 0.42 -11.58 -6.81
N PHE A 30 1.07 -11.01 -5.80
CA PHE A 30 0.63 -9.75 -5.22
C PHE A 30 0.92 -8.58 -6.16
N LYS A 31 -0.13 -7.84 -6.54
CA LYS A 31 -0.02 -6.66 -7.41
C LYS A 31 0.08 -5.34 -6.64
N GLY A 32 -0.10 -5.37 -5.31
CA GLY A 32 -0.04 -4.18 -4.46
C GLY A 32 -1.40 -3.75 -3.92
N VAL A 33 -1.49 -2.47 -3.55
CA VAL A 33 -2.70 -1.84 -3.03
C VAL A 33 -3.24 -0.83 -4.03
N SER A 34 -4.51 -0.97 -4.39
CA SER A 34 -5.25 0.07 -5.11
C SER A 34 -5.23 1.37 -4.30
N ARG A 35 -4.53 2.40 -4.81
CA ARG A 35 -4.45 3.71 -4.14
C ARG A 35 -5.81 4.40 -4.01
N LYS A 36 -6.71 4.15 -4.97
CA LYS A 36 -8.03 4.77 -5.02
C LYS A 36 -9.00 4.16 -4.00
N GLU A 37 -9.01 2.83 -3.89
CA GLU A 37 -10.03 2.10 -3.11
C GLU A 37 -9.49 1.48 -1.82
N LYS A 38 -8.16 1.56 -1.59
CA LYS A 38 -7.46 0.89 -0.48
C LYS A 38 -7.78 -0.60 -0.43
N GLU A 39 -7.68 -1.24 -1.59
CA GLU A 39 -7.90 -2.67 -1.75
C GLU A 39 -6.59 -3.38 -2.07
N ILE A 40 -6.37 -4.51 -1.41
CA ILE A 40 -5.35 -5.48 -1.75
C ILE A 40 -5.74 -6.12 -3.08
N LEU A 41 -4.82 -6.11 -4.04
CA LEU A 41 -4.98 -6.75 -5.33
C LEU A 41 -4.02 -7.93 -5.43
N ILE A 42 -4.56 -9.12 -5.70
CA ILE A 42 -3.78 -10.32 -5.95
C ILE A 42 -4.24 -10.92 -7.27
N ASP A 43 -3.32 -11.11 -8.20
CA ASP A 43 -3.60 -11.88 -9.40
C ASP A 43 -3.42 -13.36 -9.11
N VAL A 44 -4.39 -14.13 -9.59
CA VAL A 44 -4.46 -15.58 -9.48
C VAL A 44 -4.42 -16.14 -10.88
N SER A 45 -3.29 -16.74 -11.22
CA SER A 45 -3.11 -17.45 -12.47
C SER A 45 -3.49 -18.91 -12.25
N VAL A 46 -4.43 -19.39 -13.06
CA VAL A 46 -4.90 -20.77 -13.07
C VAL A 46 -4.28 -21.45 -14.26
N SER A 47 -3.38 -22.40 -14.03
CA SER A 47 -2.88 -23.24 -15.11
C SER A 47 -3.96 -24.28 -15.44
N THR A 48 -4.70 -24.03 -16.51
CA THR A 48 -5.69 -24.94 -17.08
C THR A 48 -5.00 -25.87 -18.06
N SER A 49 -4.45 -26.98 -17.57
CA SER A 49 -4.01 -28.09 -18.44
C SER A 49 -5.19 -29.02 -18.77
N LEU A 50 -6.32 -28.44 -19.18
CA LEU A 50 -7.53 -29.20 -19.45
C LEU A 50 -7.57 -29.50 -20.95
N LYS A 51 -7.29 -30.75 -21.32
CA LYS A 51 -7.30 -31.15 -22.73
C LYS A 51 -8.70 -31.55 -23.15
N ALA A 52 -9.02 -31.38 -24.44
CA ALA A 52 -10.29 -31.86 -24.99
C ALA A 52 -10.49 -33.36 -24.73
N SER A 53 -9.41 -34.15 -24.72
CA SER A 53 -9.43 -35.58 -24.38
C SER A 53 -9.92 -35.86 -22.95
N ASP A 54 -9.49 -35.03 -22.00
CA ASP A 54 -9.85 -35.21 -20.59
C ASP A 54 -11.36 -34.97 -20.41
N ILE A 55 -11.88 -33.97 -21.13
CA ILE A 55 -13.31 -33.64 -21.09
C ILE A 55 -14.16 -34.63 -21.88
N GLN A 56 -13.70 -35.08 -23.05
CA GLN A 56 -14.36 -36.12 -23.82
C GLN A 56 -14.56 -37.38 -22.98
N SER A 57 -13.54 -37.78 -22.20
CA SER A 57 -13.61 -38.95 -21.32
C SER A 57 -14.74 -38.88 -20.29
N ILE A 58 -15.11 -37.67 -19.83
CA ILE A 58 -16.23 -37.46 -18.90
C ILE A 58 -17.56 -37.73 -19.63
N PHE A 59 -17.74 -37.25 -20.86
CA PHE A 59 -18.95 -37.50 -21.63
C PHE A 59 -19.10 -38.98 -21.99
N ASP A 60 -18.01 -39.61 -22.43
CA ASP A 60 -17.96 -41.03 -22.75
C ASP A 60 -18.34 -41.86 -21.51
N SER A 61 -17.80 -41.52 -20.34
CA SER A 61 -18.09 -42.20 -19.06
C SER A 61 -19.56 -42.06 -18.62
N ASN A 62 -20.26 -41.03 -19.09
CA ASN A 62 -21.67 -40.76 -18.77
C ASN A 62 -22.63 -41.18 -19.90
N ASN A 63 -22.14 -41.89 -20.92
CA ASN A 63 -22.92 -42.30 -22.10
C ASN A 63 -23.62 -41.14 -22.83
N VAL A 64 -23.03 -39.95 -22.79
CA VAL A 64 -23.53 -38.80 -23.53
C VAL A 64 -22.81 -38.75 -24.87
N ASN A 65 -23.54 -39.02 -25.96
CA ASN A 65 -22.97 -38.95 -27.29
C ASN A 65 -22.87 -37.50 -27.76
N ILE A 66 -21.68 -36.93 -27.65
CA ILE A 66 -21.29 -35.69 -28.29
C ILE A 66 -20.26 -35.99 -29.37
N GLU A 67 -20.31 -35.25 -30.47
CA GLU A 67 -19.24 -35.28 -31.47
C GLU A 67 -17.90 -34.91 -30.82
N LYS A 68 -16.80 -35.43 -31.40
CA LYS A 68 -15.46 -35.28 -30.86
C LYS A 68 -15.14 -33.82 -30.54
N LEU A 69 -14.80 -33.54 -29.29
CA LEU A 69 -14.39 -32.22 -28.86
C LEU A 69 -13.05 -31.81 -29.48
N GLU A 70 -12.98 -30.56 -29.94
CA GLU A 70 -11.76 -29.92 -30.44
C GLU A 70 -11.41 -28.71 -29.56
N GLU A 71 -10.11 -28.50 -29.34
CA GLU A 71 -9.62 -27.36 -28.56
C GLU A 71 -9.71 -26.08 -29.39
N LYS A 72 -10.53 -25.12 -28.95
CA LYS A 72 -10.67 -23.82 -29.63
C LYS A 72 -9.60 -22.80 -29.22
N THR A 73 -8.85 -23.06 -28.16
CA THR A 73 -7.91 -22.09 -27.60
C THR A 73 -6.76 -22.81 -26.93
N ASP A 74 -5.53 -22.52 -27.37
CA ASP A 74 -4.28 -23.07 -26.81
C ASP A 74 -3.83 -22.30 -25.54
N ILE A 75 -4.76 -21.59 -24.89
CA ILE A 75 -4.47 -20.81 -23.70
C ILE A 75 -4.54 -21.75 -22.50
N SER A 76 -3.36 -22.12 -22.01
CA SER A 76 -3.19 -22.96 -20.84
C SER A 76 -3.29 -22.21 -19.51
N THR A 77 -3.45 -20.88 -19.51
CA THR A 77 -3.48 -20.09 -18.28
C THR A 77 -4.51 -18.97 -18.34
N SER A 78 -5.44 -18.98 -17.39
CA SER A 78 -6.41 -17.89 -17.16
C SER A 78 -6.00 -17.08 -15.94
N VAL A 79 -6.14 -15.75 -15.98
CA VAL A 79 -5.77 -14.87 -14.87
C VAL A 79 -7.01 -14.18 -14.31
N TYR A 80 -7.16 -14.19 -12.99
CA TYR A 80 -8.25 -13.54 -12.26
C TYR A 80 -7.67 -12.64 -11.16
N THR A 81 -8.29 -11.51 -10.89
CA THR A 81 -7.86 -10.63 -9.80
C THR A 81 -8.78 -10.79 -8.59
N LEU A 82 -8.22 -11.16 -7.45
CA LEU A 82 -8.88 -11.12 -6.15
C LEU A 82 -8.69 -9.75 -5.51
N LYS A 83 -9.76 -9.26 -4.86
CA LYS A 83 -9.79 -7.95 -4.20
C LYS A 83 -10.23 -8.09 -2.75
N GLN A 84 -9.51 -7.42 -1.84
CA GLN A 84 -9.86 -7.37 -0.43
C GLN A 84 -9.65 -5.96 0.13
N LYS A 85 -10.65 -5.42 0.83
CA LYS A 85 -10.53 -4.11 1.49
C LYS A 85 -9.55 -4.18 2.65
N LEU A 86 -8.66 -3.19 2.72
CA LEU A 86 -7.79 -3.00 3.88
C LEU A 86 -8.58 -2.35 5.03
N PRO A 87 -8.43 -2.86 6.27
CA PRO A 87 -8.87 -2.17 7.48
C PRO A 87 -8.26 -0.77 7.56
N LYS A 88 -9.00 0.19 8.12
CA LYS A 88 -8.52 1.58 8.28
C LYS A 88 -7.24 1.67 9.12
N SER A 89 -7.11 0.76 10.09
CA SER A 89 -5.97 0.60 10.99
C SER A 89 -4.75 -0.01 10.32
N ALA A 90 -4.86 -0.59 9.12
CA ALA A 90 -3.71 -1.15 8.41
C ALA A 90 -2.84 -0.05 7.80
N ASP A 91 -1.52 -0.21 7.91
CA ASP A 91 -0.55 0.55 7.14
C ASP A 91 -0.40 -0.08 5.75
N ALA A 92 -0.82 0.65 4.72
CA ALA A 92 -0.78 0.20 3.34
C ALA A 92 0.61 0.32 2.69
N GLN A 93 1.58 0.97 3.35
CA GLN A 93 2.93 1.13 2.82
C GLN A 93 3.82 -0.09 3.07
N LEU A 94 3.51 -0.87 4.11
CA LEU A 94 4.34 -1.98 4.60
C LEU A 94 3.56 -3.31 4.54
N ILE A 95 3.15 -3.70 3.33
CA ILE A 95 2.57 -5.03 3.10
C ILE A 95 3.69 -5.99 2.67
N LYS A 96 3.76 -7.13 3.36
CA LYS A 96 4.66 -8.23 3.02
C LYS A 96 3.85 -9.46 2.65
N GLN A 97 4.43 -10.32 1.83
CA GLN A 97 3.81 -11.57 1.38
C GLN A 97 4.60 -12.80 1.83
N GLY A 98 3.92 -13.94 1.92
CA GLY A 98 4.51 -15.24 2.18
C GLY A 98 3.70 -16.36 1.56
N ILE A 99 4.34 -17.49 1.28
CA ILE A 99 3.69 -18.71 0.81
C ILE A 99 4.05 -19.81 1.80
N GLY A 100 3.06 -20.58 2.23
CA GLY A 100 3.22 -21.70 3.14
C GLY A 100 2.48 -22.94 2.66
N LEU A 101 2.85 -24.09 3.22
CA LEU A 101 2.12 -25.34 3.11
C LEU A 101 1.34 -25.55 4.40
N LEU A 102 0.08 -25.98 4.30
CA LEU A 102 -0.66 -26.37 5.50
C LEU A 102 -0.13 -27.73 5.99
N PRO A 103 0.05 -27.92 7.31
CA PRO A 103 0.24 -29.24 7.87
C PRO A 103 -0.94 -30.12 7.46
N ASP A 104 -0.66 -31.33 6.98
CA ASP A 104 -1.65 -32.36 6.66
C ASP A 104 -2.57 -32.05 5.45
N SER A 105 -2.15 -31.17 4.55
CA SER A 105 -2.87 -30.88 3.30
C SER A 105 -1.91 -30.63 2.14
N GLU A 106 -2.30 -31.04 0.92
CA GLU A 106 -1.60 -30.63 -0.31
C GLU A 106 -1.86 -29.16 -0.67
N ASP A 107 -2.81 -28.52 0.02
CA ASP A 107 -3.14 -27.13 -0.21
C ASP A 107 -2.07 -26.18 0.29
N ARG A 108 -1.87 -25.14 -0.52
CA ARG A 108 -0.96 -24.03 -0.23
C ARG A 108 -1.74 -22.87 0.38
N VAL A 109 -1.03 -22.01 1.09
CA VAL A 109 -1.59 -20.77 1.64
C VAL A 109 -0.76 -19.59 1.17
N PHE A 110 -1.44 -18.63 0.58
CA PHE A 110 -0.88 -17.33 0.25
C PHE A 110 -1.21 -16.37 1.38
N LEU A 111 -0.18 -15.77 1.97
CA LEU A 111 -0.31 -14.87 3.11
C LEU A 111 0.11 -13.47 2.70
N LEU A 112 -0.69 -12.50 3.10
CA LEU A 112 -0.31 -11.09 3.16
C LEU A 112 -0.40 -10.62 4.60
N TYR A 113 0.61 -9.93 5.08
CA TYR A 113 0.58 -9.35 6.42
C TYR A 113 1.03 -7.89 6.37
N CYS A 114 0.38 -7.07 7.17
CA CYS A 114 0.66 -5.64 7.28
C CYS A 114 0.57 -5.17 8.73
N GLU A 115 1.40 -4.20 9.07
CA GLU A 115 1.40 -3.59 10.40
C GLU A 115 0.16 -2.73 10.59
N LYS A 116 -0.29 -2.64 11.84
CA LYS A 116 -1.26 -1.62 12.23
C LYS A 116 -0.56 -0.29 12.37
N LYS A 117 -1.23 0.78 11.95
CA LYS A 117 -0.82 2.16 12.23
C LYS A 117 -0.68 2.34 13.73
N VAL A 118 0.51 2.75 14.14
CA VAL A 118 0.72 3.26 15.48
C VAL A 118 0.16 4.68 15.48
N ASP A 119 -0.91 4.92 16.25
CA ASP A 119 -1.33 6.28 16.56
C ASP A 119 -0.21 6.92 17.39
N ILE A 120 0.73 7.59 16.72
CA ILE A 120 1.65 8.50 17.38
C ILE A 120 0.77 9.68 17.81
N LEU A 121 0.23 9.59 19.04
CA LEU A 121 -0.25 10.74 19.76
C LEU A 121 0.91 11.73 19.81
N LYS A 122 0.91 12.73 18.94
CA LYS A 122 1.79 13.88 19.10
C LYS A 122 1.52 14.39 20.52
N PRO A 123 2.54 14.58 21.39
CA PRO A 123 2.31 15.28 22.63
C PRO A 123 1.67 16.62 22.24
N SER A 124 0.46 16.88 22.72
CA SER A 124 -0.13 18.21 22.60
C SER A 124 0.90 19.12 23.21
N SER A 125 1.48 20.01 22.40
CA SER A 125 2.35 21.08 22.87
C SER A 125 1.77 21.59 24.18
N ALA A 126 2.57 21.47 25.23
CA ALA A 126 2.21 21.83 26.58
C ALA A 126 1.30 23.06 26.57
N ASN A 127 0.14 22.95 27.23
CA ASN A 127 -0.61 24.11 27.66
C ASN A 127 0.39 25.05 28.34
N SER A 128 0.75 26.15 27.66
CA SER A 128 1.48 27.25 28.25
C SER A 128 0.53 27.93 29.23
N PHE A 129 0.43 27.35 30.43
CA PHE A 129 -0.06 28.06 31.61
C PHE A 129 0.96 29.15 31.94
N ALA A 130 0.76 30.35 31.39
CA ALA A 130 1.30 31.57 31.96
C ALA A 130 0.18 32.20 32.80
N PHE A 131 0.06 31.77 34.05
CA PHE A 131 -0.74 32.46 35.07
C PHE A 131 0.24 33.17 36.01
N PHE A 132 0.02 34.48 36.17
CA PHE A 132 0.72 35.44 37.04
C PHE A 132 2.07 36.01 36.57
N ALA A 133 1.99 37.15 35.89
CA ALA A 133 2.71 38.36 36.33
C ALA A 133 1.81 39.58 36.11
N SER A 134 1.43 40.20 37.23
CA SER A 134 0.58 41.40 37.33
C SER A 134 1.28 42.68 36.79
N PRO A 135 0.57 43.80 36.65
CA PRO A 135 0.78 44.78 35.57
C PRO A 135 1.49 46.10 35.95
N LYS A 136 1.82 46.87 34.89
CA LYS A 136 2.04 48.36 34.79
C LYS A 136 3.44 48.91 35.13
N PRO A 137 3.83 50.14 34.66
CA PRO A 137 3.02 51.21 34.05
C PRO A 137 3.54 51.82 32.72
N LYS A 138 2.71 52.70 32.16
CA LYS A 138 2.86 53.51 30.93
C LYS A 138 3.70 54.79 31.11
N LYS A 139 4.23 55.26 29.95
CA LYS A 139 4.57 56.63 29.47
C LYS A 139 6.04 57.10 29.59
N PRO A 140 6.52 58.05 28.73
CA PRO A 140 5.84 58.80 27.65
C PRO A 140 6.57 58.83 26.27
N GLN A 141 5.85 59.30 25.25
CA GLN A 141 6.33 59.73 23.92
C GLN A 141 7.35 60.88 23.99
N LEU A 142 8.25 60.94 23.00
CA LEU A 142 8.69 62.20 22.39
C LEU A 142 8.95 61.98 20.88
N GLU A 143 8.44 62.91 20.08
CA GLU A 143 8.40 62.91 18.61
C GLU A 143 9.65 63.56 17.96
N SER A 144 9.76 63.36 16.63
CA SER A 144 10.41 64.25 15.61
C SER A 144 11.95 64.14 15.49
N THR A 145 12.63 64.14 14.33
CA THR A 145 12.34 64.77 13.02
C THR A 145 13.36 64.30 11.96
N GLN A 146 12.96 64.40 10.67
CA GLN A 146 13.75 64.70 9.44
C GLN A 146 14.83 63.72 8.92
N GLN A 147 14.69 63.15 7.72
CA GLN A 147 14.85 63.69 6.35
C GLN A 147 16.29 63.76 5.82
N THR A 148 16.44 63.14 4.65
CA THR A 148 17.55 62.92 3.71
C THR A 148 18.44 64.13 3.42
N GLN A 149 19.75 63.89 3.21
CA GLN A 149 20.50 64.51 2.10
C GLN A 149 21.78 63.74 1.74
N ASP A 150 21.92 63.47 0.44
CA ASP A 150 23.14 63.12 -0.28
C ASP A 150 24.17 64.26 -0.25
N ALA A 151 25.46 63.92 -0.35
CA ALA A 151 26.38 64.33 -1.42
C ALA A 151 27.85 64.06 -1.03
N SER A 152 28.55 63.34 -1.92
CA SER A 152 29.83 63.69 -2.59
C SER A 152 30.96 64.33 -1.75
N THR A 153 32.25 64.01 -1.88
CA THR A 153 33.06 63.74 -3.09
C THR A 153 34.50 63.42 -2.66
N ASP A 154 35.26 62.74 -3.54
CA ASP A 154 36.73 62.83 -3.75
C ASP A 154 37.69 62.38 -2.61
N ASN A 155 38.86 61.78 -2.83
CA ASN A 155 39.74 61.75 -3.99
C ASN A 155 40.80 60.63 -3.87
N GLN A 156 41.21 60.11 -5.04
CA GLN A 156 42.59 59.77 -5.46
C GLN A 156 43.52 58.76 -4.74
N SER A 157 44.27 58.08 -5.65
CA SER A 157 45.63 57.53 -5.54
C SER A 157 45.79 56.16 -4.88
N THR A 158 46.54 55.18 -5.39
CA THR A 158 47.44 55.02 -6.56
C THR A 158 47.89 53.54 -6.58
N ARG A 159 48.23 53.01 -7.77
CA ARG A 159 49.33 52.07 -8.17
C ARG A 159 49.80 50.98 -7.17
N ASP A 160 50.13 49.74 -7.53
CA ASP A 160 50.97 49.15 -8.61
C ASP A 160 50.41 47.74 -8.95
N ALA A 161 50.37 47.21 -10.18
CA ALA A 161 51.42 46.83 -11.15
C ALA A 161 52.33 45.67 -10.71
N ASP A 162 52.49 44.73 -11.66
CA ASP A 162 53.43 43.59 -11.77
C ASP A 162 53.03 42.30 -11.01
N GLU A 163 52.99 41.11 -11.61
CA GLU A 163 53.47 40.56 -12.89
C GLU A 163 52.68 39.27 -13.22
#